data_AF-A0ABD0QAN7-F1
#
_entry.id   AF-A0ABD0QAN7-F1
#
_cell.length_a   1.000
_cell.length_b   1.000
_cell.length_c   1.000
_cell.angle_alpha   90.00
_cell.angle_beta   90.00
_cell.angle_gamma   90.00
#
_symmetry.space_group_name_H-M   'P 1'
#
loop_
_entity.id
_entity.type
_entity.pdbx_description
1 polymer ?
#
loop_
_entity_poly.entity_id
_entity_poly.type
_entity_poly.pdbx_seq_one_letter_code
_entity_poly.pdbx_strand_id
1 'polypeptide(L)' 'PRKWTKQHVLQWLYWASGEFSLTNISFYKFDMNGRELCDLGKDGFLDLAPDFVGDILWEHLEQMMR' A
#
# COMPACT_ATOMS: atom_id res chain seq x y z
N PRO A 1 -2.23 -2.00 -10.20
CA PRO A 1 -2.86 -2.44 -8.92
C PRO A 1 -4.40 -2.54 -8.91
N ARG A 2 -5.17 -1.84 -9.79
CA ARG A 2 -6.66 -1.82 -9.73
C ARG A 2 -7.38 -3.19 -9.78
N LYS A 3 -6.74 -4.24 -10.34
CA LYS A 3 -7.29 -5.62 -10.38
C LYS A 3 -6.88 -6.49 -9.19
N TRP A 4 -6.18 -5.93 -8.20
CA TRP A 4 -5.73 -6.69 -7.05
C TRP A 4 -6.89 -7.06 -6.14
N THR A 5 -6.84 -8.28 -5.62
CA THR A 5 -7.71 -8.72 -4.54
C THR A 5 -7.11 -8.26 -3.21
N LYS A 6 -7.87 -8.38 -2.12
CA LYS A 6 -7.36 -8.12 -0.76
C LYS A 6 -6.06 -8.89 -0.49
N GLN A 7 -5.99 -10.15 -0.92
CA GLN A 7 -4.80 -10.97 -0.75
C GLN A 7 -3.59 -10.44 -1.54
N HIS A 8 -3.79 -9.96 -2.78
CA HIS A 8 -2.71 -9.34 -3.55
C HIS A 8 -2.18 -8.06 -2.89
N VAL A 9 -3.07 -7.23 -2.30
CA VAL A 9 -2.65 -6.04 -1.54
C VAL A 9 -1.79 -6.43 -0.35
N LEU A 10 -2.20 -7.45 0.42
CA LEU A 10 -1.42 -7.95 1.56
C LEU A 10 -0.06 -8.53 1.13
N GLN A 11 -0.01 -9.28 0.02
CA GLN A 11 1.24 -9.81 -0.51
C GLN A 11 2.19 -8.69 -0.95
N TRP A 12 1.66 -7.66 -1.60
CA TRP A 12 2.46 -6.49 -1.98
C TRP A 12 3.02 -5.77 -0.76
N LEU A 13 2.20 -5.53 0.28
CA LEU A 13 2.67 -4.92 1.52
C LEU A 13 3.73 -5.77 2.22
N TYR A 14 3.57 -7.09 2.23
CA TYR A 14 4.55 -7.99 2.82
C TYR A 14 5.87 -7.95 2.06
N TRP A 15 5.83 -8.03 0.72
CA TRP A 15 7.00 -7.89 -0.12
C TRP A 15 7.69 -6.53 0.08
N ALA A 16 6.94 -5.43 0.02
CA ALA A 16 7.48 -4.09 0.20
C ALA A 16 8.07 -3.89 1.60
N SER A 17 7.48 -4.50 2.62
CA SER A 17 8.03 -4.47 3.98
C SER A 17 9.42 -5.12 4.08
N GLY A 18 9.64 -6.21 3.35
CA GLY A 18 10.95 -6.87 3.29
C GLY A 18 11.94 -6.10 2.42
N GLU A 19 11.51 -5.69 1.22
CA GLU A 19 12.35 -5.01 0.23
C GLU A 19 12.88 -3.67 0.77
N PHE A 20 12.01 -2.87 1.38
CA PHE A 20 12.35 -1.55 1.90
C PHE A 20 12.64 -1.54 3.41
N SER A 21 12.70 -2.72 4.05
CA SER A 21 12.87 -2.87 5.50
C SER A 21 11.87 -2.04 6.32
N LEU A 22 10.63 -1.95 5.86
CA LEU A 22 9.58 -1.15 6.49
C LEU A 22 9.05 -1.89 7.72
N THR A 23 8.93 -1.17 8.82
CA THR A 23 8.38 -1.68 10.08
C THR A 23 7.09 -0.93 10.42
N ASN A 24 6.27 -1.49 11.32
CA ASN A 24 5.03 -0.89 11.79
C ASN A 24 3.92 -0.70 10.73
N ILE A 25 3.95 -1.46 9.63
CA ILE A 25 2.85 -1.47 8.66
C ILE A 25 1.62 -2.13 9.29
N SER A 26 0.53 -1.38 9.30
CA SER A 26 -0.76 -1.84 9.81
C SER A 26 -1.55 -2.55 8.70
N PHE A 27 -1.26 -3.83 8.45
CA PHE A 27 -1.95 -4.63 7.41
C PHE A 27 -3.48 -4.62 7.52
N TYR A 28 -4.01 -4.53 8.74
CA TYR A 28 -5.45 -4.43 9.00
C TYR A 28 -6.07 -3.15 8.44
N LYS A 29 -5.32 -2.04 8.36
CA LYS A 29 -5.78 -0.79 7.74
C LYS A 29 -5.88 -0.90 6.22
N PHE A 30 -5.18 -1.86 5.62
CA PHE A 30 -5.15 -2.14 4.19
C PHE A 30 -6.00 -3.37 3.82
N ASP A 31 -7.00 -3.74 4.63
CA ASP A 31 -7.96 -4.82 4.32
C ASP A 31 -8.97 -4.40 3.23
N MET A 32 -8.45 -4.08 2.06
CA MET A 32 -9.18 -3.55 0.92
C MET A 32 -8.63 -4.13 -0.37
N ASN A 33 -9.43 -4.07 -1.44
CA ASN A 33 -8.99 -4.52 -2.75
C ASN A 33 -8.15 -3.43 -3.45
N GLY A 34 -7.49 -3.79 -4.55
CA GLY A 34 -6.64 -2.86 -5.27
C GLY A 34 -7.36 -1.69 -5.91
N ARG A 35 -8.68 -1.80 -6.14
CA ARG A 35 -9.48 -0.68 -6.63
C ARG A 35 -9.69 0.35 -5.53
N GLU A 36 -10.09 -0.09 -4.34
CA GLU A 36 -10.21 0.76 -3.15
C GLU A 36 -8.88 1.43 -2.80
N LEU A 37 -7.78 0.67 -2.88
CA LEU A 37 -6.43 1.19 -2.64
C LEU A 37 -6.05 2.30 -3.63
N CYS A 38 -6.36 2.13 -4.90
CA CYS A 38 -6.13 3.14 -5.93
C CYS A 38 -7.07 4.34 -5.80
N ASP A 39 -8.32 4.12 -5.37
CA ASP A 39 -9.34 5.15 -5.26
C ASP A 39 -9.19 6.00 -3.97
N LEU A 40 -8.44 5.54 -2.96
CA LEU A 40 -8.07 6.31 -1.75
C LEU A 40 -7.29 7.59 -2.05
N GLY A 41 -6.46 7.57 -3.10
CA GLY A 41 -5.52 8.65 -3.38
C GLY A 41 -4.37 8.71 -2.38
N LYS A 42 -3.42 9.63 -2.63
CA LYS A 42 -2.19 9.76 -1.84
C LYS A 42 -2.50 10.10 -0.39
N ASP A 43 -3.29 11.14 -0.16
CA ASP A 43 -3.56 11.66 1.19
C ASP A 43 -4.26 10.59 2.05
N GLY A 44 -5.26 9.90 1.51
CA GLY A 44 -5.95 8.82 2.22
C GLY A 44 -5.04 7.62 2.50
N PHE A 45 -4.12 7.30 1.59
CA PHE A 45 -3.16 6.22 1.82
C PHE A 45 -2.14 6.59 2.92
N LEU A 46 -1.65 7.83 2.91
CA LEU A 46 -0.70 8.33 3.91
C LEU A 46 -1.32 8.37 5.31
N ASP A 47 -2.61 8.68 5.45
CA ASP A 47 -3.32 8.61 6.74
C ASP A 47 -3.38 7.19 7.34
N LEU A 48 -3.34 6.17 6.48
CA LEU A 48 -3.38 4.77 6.92
C LEU A 48 -1.98 4.24 7.26
N ALA A 49 -0.97 4.66 6.52
CA ALA A 49 0.41 4.24 6.71
C ALA A 49 1.13 5.07 7.80
N PRO A 50 2.22 4.55 8.39
CA PRO A 50 3.13 5.39 9.17
C PRO A 50 3.82 6.46 8.31
N ASP A 51 4.21 7.57 8.94
CA ASP A 51 5.05 8.60 8.31
C ASP A 51 6.31 7.96 7.68
N PHE A 52 6.74 8.49 6.54
CA PHE A 52 7.84 7.98 5.69
C PHE A 52 7.56 6.63 5.01
N VAL A 53 6.96 5.67 5.70
CA VAL A 53 6.59 4.36 5.15
C VAL A 53 5.49 4.53 4.09
N GLY A 54 4.52 5.40 4.37
CA GLY A 54 3.44 5.73 3.45
C GLY A 54 3.94 6.27 2.13
N ASP A 55 4.92 7.18 2.14
CA ASP A 55 5.45 7.79 0.93
C ASP A 55 6.16 6.76 0.04
N ILE A 56 6.99 5.90 0.61
CA ILE A 56 7.71 4.84 -0.12
C ILE A 56 6.71 3.88 -0.78
N LEU A 57 5.73 3.41 -0.01
CA LEU A 57 4.70 2.50 -0.52
C LEU A 57 3.85 3.18 -1.60
N TRP A 58 3.47 4.44 -1.39
CA TRP A 58 2.67 5.19 -2.36
C TRP A 58 3.42 5.40 -3.67
N GLU A 59 4.69 5.80 -3.63
CA GLU A 59 5.51 5.94 -4.84
C GLU A 59 5.59 4.62 -5.61
N HIS A 60 5.78 3.50 -4.92
CA HIS A 60 5.81 2.19 -5.56
C HIS A 60 4.44 1.81 -6.17
N LEU A 61 3.36 2.12 -5.45
CA LEU A 61 1.99 1.93 -5.94
C LEU A 61 1.73 2.76 -7.19
N GLU A 62 2.15 4.03 -7.19
CA GLU A 62 2.01 4.95 -8.32
C GLU A 62 2.80 4.49 -9.55
N GLN A 63 4.02 3.99 -9.35
CA GLN A 63 4.81 3.38 -10.42
C GLN A 63 4.10 2.17 -11.05
N MET A 64 3.41 1.36 -10.24
CA MET A 64 2.59 0.24 -10.75
C MET A 64 1.24 0.66 -11.35
N MET A 65 0.79 1.90 -11.12
CA MET A 65 -0.44 2.47 -11.69
C MET A 65 -0.21 3.12 -13.05
N ARG A 66 1.01 3.59 -13.32
CA ARG A 66 1.45 4.04 -14.64
C ARG A 66 1.51 2.87 -15.63
#